data_AF-A0A8S8XZ73-F1
#
_entry.id   AF-A0A8S8XZ73-F1
#
_cell.length_a   1.000
_cell.length_b   1.000
_cell.length_c   1.000
_cell.angle_alpha   90.00
_cell.angle_beta   90.00
_cell.angle_gamma   90.00
#
_symmetry.space_group_name_H-M   'P 1'
#
loop_
_entity.id
_entity.type
_entity.pdbx_description
1 polymer ?
#
loop_
_entity_poly.entity_id
_entity_poly.type
_entity_poly.pdbx_seq_one_letter_code
_entity_poly.pdbx_strand_id
1 'polypeptide(L)'
;MSQIKLVVFDMDGTIIEPRSSWAMIHDHFGTDNSEMLQMYIDHKISDKEFVKADIALWNSKSDRPVNEEYINSILDKAKPRKELKN
;
A
#
# COMPACT_ATOMS: atom_id res chain seq x y z
N MET A 1 2.94 38.89 -2.64
CA MET A 1 3.00 37.45 -2.30
C MET A 1 2.25 36.68 -3.38
N SER A 2 2.82 35.60 -3.91
CA SER A 2 2.12 34.75 -4.88
C SER A 2 1.00 33.97 -4.16
N GLN A 3 -0.21 34.00 -4.72
CA GLN A 3 -1.33 33.19 -4.22
C GLN A 3 -1.12 31.73 -4.61
N ILE A 4 -1.11 30.83 -3.62
CA ILE A 4 -1.09 29.38 -3.86
C ILE A 4 -2.45 28.98 -4.44
N LYS A 5 -2.43 28.31 -5.59
CA LYS A 5 -3.65 27.91 -6.32
C LYS A 5 -4.00 26.43 -6.17
N LEU A 6 -3.02 25.59 -5.83
CA LEU A 6 -3.18 24.15 -5.72
C LEU A 6 -2.11 23.58 -4.78
N VAL A 7 -2.52 22.60 -3.98
CA VAL A 7 -1.62 21.73 -3.19
C VAL A 7 -2.04 20.29 -3.45
N VAL A 8 -1.06 19.43 -3.72
CA VAL A 8 -1.26 17.99 -3.91
C VAL A 8 -0.43 17.28 -2.86
N PHE A 9 -1.06 16.34 -2.15
CA PHE A 9 -0.42 15.53 -1.13
C PHE A 9 -0.31 14.10 -1.61
N ASP A 10 0.81 13.47 -1.28
CA ASP A 10 0.90 12.02 -1.30
C ASP A 10 -0.04 11.41 -0.25
N MET A 11 -0.38 10.13 -0.38
CA MET A 11 -1.21 9.41 0.60
C MET A 11 -0.35 8.69 1.63
N ASP A 12 0.48 7.75 1.19
CA ASP A 12 1.28 6.89 2.06
C ASP A 12 2.34 7.73 2.78
N GLY A 13 2.45 7.57 4.09
CA GLY A 13 3.39 8.36 4.90
C GLY A 13 3.05 9.85 5.05
N THR A 14 2.00 10.35 4.39
CA THR A 14 1.58 11.76 4.40
C THR A 14 0.17 11.96 4.93
N ILE A 15 -0.85 11.36 4.29
CA ILE A 15 -2.26 11.51 4.69
C ILE A 15 -2.69 10.46 5.71
N ILE A 16 -2.27 9.21 5.52
CA ILE A 16 -2.70 8.09 6.38
C ILE A 16 -1.70 7.84 7.52
N GLU A 17 -2.21 7.36 8.67
CA GLU A 17 -1.40 6.98 9.84
C GLU A 17 -0.44 5.82 9.52
N PRO A 18 -0.90 4.71 8.89
CA PRO A 18 0.01 3.69 8.41
C PRO A 18 1.03 4.27 7.43
N ARG A 19 2.28 3.81 7.51
CA ARG A 19 3.33 4.32 6.64
C ARG A 19 3.15 3.89 5.17
N SER A 20 2.53 2.74 4.95
CA SER A 20 2.32 2.17 3.63
C SER A 20 1.02 1.38 3.60
N SER A 21 0.21 1.64 2.57
CA SER A 21 -1.00 0.87 2.25
C SER A 21 -0.66 -0.60 1.92
N TRP A 22 0.43 -0.84 1.20
CA TRP A 22 0.93 -2.20 0.90
C TRP A 22 1.32 -2.96 2.16
N ALA A 23 2.03 -2.31 3.10
CA ALA A 23 2.40 -2.94 4.36
C ALA A 23 1.15 -3.39 5.16
N MET A 24 0.06 -2.60 5.14
CA MET A 24 -1.20 -3.02 5.77
C MET A 24 -1.77 -4.31 5.19
N ILE A 25 -1.66 -4.49 3.87
CA ILE A 25 -2.14 -5.70 3.18
C ILE A 25 -1.25 -6.89 3.56
N HIS A 26 0.07 -6.69 3.57
CA HIS A 26 1.04 -7.71 3.98
C HIS A 26 0.84 -8.14 5.44
N ASP A 27 0.61 -7.20 6.35
CA ASP A 27 0.30 -7.47 7.76
C ASP A 27 -1.00 -8.29 7.89
N HIS A 28 -2.04 -7.95 7.12
CA HIS A 28 -3.32 -8.68 7.14
C HIS A 28 -3.15 -10.14 6.69
N PHE A 29 -2.34 -10.40 5.66
CA PHE A 29 -2.09 -11.76 5.17
C PHE A 29 -0.93 -12.48 5.88
N GLY A 30 -0.22 -11.82 6.80
CA GLY A 30 0.97 -12.37 7.47
C GLY A 30 2.10 -12.71 6.50
N THR A 31 2.36 -11.81 5.54
CA THR A 31 3.34 -11.99 4.47
C THR A 31 4.44 -10.94 4.53
N ASP A 32 5.58 -11.21 3.91
CA ASP A 32 6.71 -10.29 3.81
C ASP A 32 7.17 -10.23 2.35
N ASN A 33 7.25 -9.02 1.79
CA ASN A 33 7.71 -8.79 0.42
C ASN A 33 9.06 -8.06 0.35
N SER A 34 9.81 -7.97 1.45
CA SER A 34 11.06 -7.21 1.53
C SER A 34 12.07 -7.55 0.42
N GLU A 35 12.19 -8.83 0.05
CA GLU A 35 13.08 -9.25 -1.04
C GLU A 35 12.60 -8.73 -2.41
N MET A 36 11.31 -8.89 -2.72
CA MET A 36 10.73 -8.39 -3.96
C MET A 36 10.78 -6.86 -4.03
N LEU A 37 10.57 -6.18 -2.91
CA LEU A 37 10.70 -4.73 -2.80
C LEU A 37 12.13 -4.29 -3.09
N GLN A 38 13.13 -4.98 -2.55
CA GLN A 38 14.53 -4.67 -2.83
C GLN A 38 14.86 -4.89 -4.31
N MET A 39 14.39 -5.99 -4.92
CA MET A 39 14.58 -6.25 -6.34
C MET A 39 13.93 -5.16 -7.21
N TYR A 40 12.76 -4.65 -6.81
CA TYR A 40 12.09 -3.55 -7.49
C TYR A 40 12.86 -2.24 -7.37
N ILE A 41 13.32 -1.89 -6.17
CA ILE A 41 14.16 -0.70 -5.90
C ILE A 41 15.47 -0.75 -6.70
N ASP A 42 16.07 -1.93 -6.81
CA ASP A 42 17.29 -2.16 -7.60
C ASP A 42 17.05 -2.18 -9.12
N HIS A 43 15.81 -1.95 -9.57
CA HIS A 43 15.38 -2.05 -10.97
C HIS A 43 15.66 -3.42 -11.63
N LYS A 44 15.74 -4.49 -10.83
CA LYS A 44 15.92 -5.87 -11.32
C LYS A 44 14.62 -6.49 -11.81
N ILE A 45 13.49 -5.99 -11.32
CA ILE A 45 12.14 -6.36 -11.76
C ILE A 45 11.33 -5.11 -12.06
N SER A 46 10.36 -5.25 -12.97
CA SER A 46 9.40 -4.21 -13.28
C SER A 46 8.34 -4.07 -12.18
N ASP A 47 7.69 -2.90 -12.15
CA ASP A 47 6.53 -2.64 -11.28
C ASP A 47 5.42 -3.70 -11.47
N LYS A 48 5.18 -4.12 -12.72
CA LYS A 48 4.20 -5.17 -13.03
C LYS A 48 4.59 -6.53 -12.43
N GLU A 49 5.88 -6.86 -12.41
CA GLU A 49 6.36 -8.10 -11.80
C GLU A 49 6.25 -8.04 -10.27
N PHE A 50 6.61 -6.89 -9.68
CA PHE A 50 6.48 -6.63 -8.25
C PHE A 50 5.03 -6.78 -7.77
N VAL A 51 4.09 -6.05 -8.39
CA VAL A 51 2.66 -6.11 -8.03
C VAL A 51 2.07 -7.51 -8.23
N LYS A 52 2.47 -8.22 -9.31
CA LYS A 52 2.01 -9.59 -9.55
C LYS A 52 2.48 -10.56 -8.46
N ALA A 53 3.71 -10.40 -8.00
CA ALA A 53 4.28 -11.23 -6.95
C ALA A 53 3.53 -11.03 -5.63
N ASP A 54 3.22 -9.79 -5.27
CA ASP A 54 2.43 -9.48 -4.07
C ASP A 54 1.01 -10.08 -4.16
N ILE A 55 0.32 -9.90 -5.28
CA ILE A 55 -1.03 -10.46 -5.47
C ILE A 55 -1.01 -12.00 -5.40
N ALA A 56 0.00 -12.64 -6.01
CA ALA A 56 0.14 -14.10 -5.95
C ALA A 56 0.41 -14.57 -4.51
N LEU A 57 1.25 -13.84 -3.78
CA LEU A 57 1.57 -14.13 -2.38
C LEU A 57 0.33 -13.99 -1.49
N TRP A 58 -0.44 -12.91 -1.63
CA TRP A 58 -1.69 -12.73 -0.88
C TRP A 58 -2.72 -13.83 -1.19
N ASN A 59 -2.89 -14.20 -2.47
CA ASN A 59 -3.77 -15.30 -2.84
C ASN A 59 -3.34 -16.63 -2.22
N SER A 60 -2.03 -16.89 -2.10
CA SER A 60 -1.53 -18.13 -1.48
C SER A 60 -1.80 -18.23 0.03
N LYS A 61 -2.11 -17.09 0.68
CA LYS A 61 -2.39 -16.98 2.12
C LYS A 61 -3.87 -16.71 2.44
N SER A 62 -4.73 -16.75 1.43
CA SER A 62 -6.14 -16.42 1.57
C SER A 62 -7.02 -17.63 1.28
N ASP A 63 -8.02 -17.88 2.13
CA ASP A 63 -9.03 -18.93 1.90
C ASP A 63 -10.06 -18.56 0.83
N ARG A 64 -10.01 -17.32 0.32
CA ARG A 64 -10.87 -16.82 -0.75
C ARG A 64 -10.05 -16.05 -1.80
N PRO A 65 -10.54 -15.92 -3.04
CA PRO A 65 -9.87 -15.10 -4.05
C PRO A 65 -9.63 -13.67 -3.54
N VAL A 66 -8.40 -13.19 -3.70
CA VAL A 66 -8.05 -11.79 -3.39
C VAL A 66 -8.49 -10.93 -4.56
N ASN A 67 -9.55 -10.16 -4.34
CA ASN A 67 -10.13 -9.22 -5.31
C ASN A 67 -10.14 -7.80 -4.74
N GLU A 68 -10.58 -6.84 -5.55
CA GLU A 68 -10.64 -5.42 -5.19
C GLU A 68 -11.47 -5.17 -3.92
N GLU A 69 -12.66 -5.75 -3.82
CA GLU A 69 -13.53 -5.58 -2.65
C GLU A 69 -12.84 -6.05 -1.36
N TYR A 70 -12.13 -7.17 -1.41
CA TYR A 70 -11.39 -7.66 -0.25
C TYR A 70 -10.26 -6.71 0.12
N ILE A 71 -9.43 -6.31 -0.85
CA ILE A 71 -8.34 -5.35 -0.60
C ILE A 71 -8.89 -4.04 -0.02
N ASN A 72 -9.98 -3.51 -0.56
CA ASN A 72 -10.64 -2.31 -0.05
C ASN A 72 -11.10 -2.50 1.40
N SER A 73 -11.70 -3.65 1.75
CA SER A 73 -12.11 -3.91 3.15
C SER A 73 -10.94 -3.96 4.14
N ILE A 74 -9.71 -4.23 3.67
CA ILE A 74 -8.48 -4.15 4.49
C ILE A 74 -8.05 -2.68 4.62
N LEU A 75 -8.01 -1.95 3.51
CA LEU A 75 -7.56 -0.56 3.43
C LEU A 75 -8.54 0.44 4.07
N ASP A 76 -9.84 0.14 4.13
CA ASP A 76 -10.86 0.95 4.81
C ASP A 76 -10.60 1.11 6.32
N LYS A 77 -9.71 0.27 6.88
CA LYS A 77 -9.25 0.36 8.27
C LYS A 77 -8.18 1.44 8.46
N ALA A 78 -7.62 1.99 7.38
CA ALA A 78 -6.61 3.04 7.44
C ALA A 78 -7.22 4.30 8.05
N LYS A 79 -6.52 4.89 9.02
CA LYS A 79 -6.94 6.12 9.66
C LYS A 79 -6.16 7.30 9.08
N PRO A 80 -6.81 8.45 8.83
CA PRO A 80 -6.10 9.68 8.53
C PRO A 80 -5.23 10.09 9.72
N ARG A 81 -4.08 10.70 9.43
CA ARG A 81 -3.18 11.27 10.43
C ARG A 81 -3.89 12.27 11.33
N LYS A 82 -3.54 12.25 12.62
CA LYS A 82 -4.20 13.07 13.65
C LYS A 82 -4.03 14.56 13.38
N GLU A 83 -2.90 14.93 12.80
CA GLU A 83 -2.55 16.29 12.42
C GLU A 83 -3.46 16.87 11.31
N LEU A 84 -4.25 16.02 10.63
CA LEU A 84 -5.23 16.44 9.63
C LEU A 84 -6.62 16.71 10.23
N LYS A 85 -6.83 16.41 11.52
CA LYS A 85 -8.09 16.66 12.20
C LYS A 85 -8.02 18.03 12.87
N ASN A 86 -8.68 19.01 12.26
CA ASN A 86 -9.00 20.30 12.86
C ASN A 86 -10.30 20.22 13.67
#